data_AF-A0A829H377-F1
#
_entry.id   AF-A0A829H377-F1
#
_cell.length_a   1.000
_cell.length_b   1.000
_cell.length_c   1.000
_cell.angle_alpha   90.00
_cell.angle_beta   90.00
_cell.angle_gamma   90.00
#
_symmetry.space_group_name_H-M   'P 1'
#
loop_
_entity.id
_entity.type
_entity.pdbx_description
1 polymer ?
#
loop_
_entity_poly.entity_id
_entity_poly.type
_entity_poly.pdbx_seq_one_letter_code
_entity_poly.pdbx_strand_id
1 'polypeptide(L)'
;MAESIVLYTDGGNRNTGNQAGGSVRPTDKSAWAALLIYGDHEKMLSDGDYGRTNNYMEIMAVIQGLKALKRTDIPVDVYSDSAYVINTMQQRW
;
A
#
# COMPACT_ATOMS: atom_id res chain seq x y z
N MET A 1 -26.49 1.03 -2.64
CA MET A 1 -25.54 0.18 -3.38
C MET A 1 -24.22 0.92 -3.37
N ALA A 2 -23.10 0.29 -2.99
CA ALA A 2 -21.81 0.99 -3.00
C ALA A 2 -21.47 1.39 -4.45
N GLU A 3 -21.29 2.68 -4.69
CA GLU A 3 -20.99 3.23 -6.02
C GLU A 3 -19.50 3.09 -6.37
N SER A 4 -18.65 2.96 -5.36
CA SER A 4 -17.21 2.80 -5.48
C SER A 4 -16.70 1.62 -4.63
N ILE A 5 -15.51 1.14 -4.97
CA ILE A 5 -14.73 0.23 -4.14
C ILE A 5 -13.84 1.08 -3.25
N VAL A 6 -13.87 0.84 -1.94
CA VAL A 6 -12.97 1.49 -1.00
C VAL A 6 -11.72 0.65 -0.83
N LEU A 7 -10.54 1.26 -0.97
CA LEU A 7 -9.24 0.63 -0.80
C LEU A 7 -8.45 1.35 0.29
N TYR A 8 -8.32 0.74 1.46
CA TYR A 8 -7.38 1.21 2.50
C TYR A 8 -6.02 0.53 2.33
N THR A 9 -4.94 1.28 2.50
CA THR A 9 -3.57 0.80 2.30
C THR A 9 -2.63 1.27 3.39
N ASP A 10 -1.70 0.38 3.78
CA ASP A 10 -0.61 0.69 4.70
C ASP A 10 0.63 -0.13 4.32
N GLY A 11 1.81 0.41 4.63
CA GLY A 11 3.11 -0.18 4.35
C GLY A 11 4.11 0.16 5.44
N GLY A 12 4.81 -0.86 5.93
CA GLY A 12 5.74 -0.72 7.04
C GLY A 12 7.07 -1.41 6.79
N ASN A 13 8.13 -0.88 7.37
CA ASN A 13 9.37 -1.63 7.53
C ASN A 13 9.95 -1.54 8.95
N ARG A 14 10.72 -2.56 9.32
CA ARG A 14 11.56 -2.58 10.51
C ARG A 14 12.99 -2.26 10.09
N ASN A 15 13.23 -1.00 9.77
CA ASN A 15 14.54 -0.49 9.37
C ASN A 15 15.54 -0.51 10.54
N THR A 16 16.69 -1.14 10.36
CA THR A 16 17.79 -1.13 11.35
C THR A 16 18.83 -0.03 11.09
N GLY A 17 18.72 0.69 9.97
CA GLY A 17 19.46 1.92 9.66
C GLY A 17 18.83 3.17 10.29
N ASN A 18 18.66 3.19 11.61
CA ASN A 18 18.04 4.29 12.36
C ASN A 18 19.05 5.36 12.85
N GLN A 19 20.22 5.44 12.21
CA GLN A 19 21.28 6.40 12.51
C GLN A 19 21.66 7.15 11.23
N ALA A 20 22.28 8.32 11.36
CA ALA A 20 22.74 9.10 10.21
C ALA A 20 23.69 8.26 9.32
N GLY A 21 23.39 8.17 8.02
CA GLY A 21 24.10 7.32 7.07
C GLY A 21 23.67 5.85 7.06
N GLY A 22 22.69 5.47 7.88
CA GLY A 22 22.06 4.16 7.85
C GLY A 22 21.06 4.01 6.70
N SER A 23 20.97 2.79 6.18
CA SER A 23 20.00 2.39 5.15
C SER A 23 19.34 1.09 5.56
N VAL A 24 18.19 0.81 4.92
CA VAL A 24 17.53 -0.50 5.04
C VAL A 24 18.53 -1.61 4.67
N ARG A 25 18.63 -2.62 5.53
CA ARG A 25 19.52 -3.76 5.30
C ARG A 25 18.77 -4.87 4.54
N PRO A 26 19.48 -5.72 3.79
CA PRO A 26 18.86 -6.86 3.10
C PRO A 26 18.11 -7.84 4.01
N THR A 27 18.34 -7.79 5.33
CA THR A 27 17.70 -8.63 6.34
C THR A 27 16.57 -7.92 7.11
N ASP A 28 16.35 -6.62 6.85
CA ASP A 28 15.28 -5.87 7.50
C ASP A 28 13.93 -6.34 6.99
N LYS A 29 13.00 -6.59 7.91
CA LYS A 29 11.66 -7.06 7.57
C LYS A 29 10.80 -5.90 7.12
N SER A 30 9.98 -6.13 6.10
CA SER A 30 9.01 -5.17 5.60
C SER A 30 7.71 -5.89 5.25
N ALA A 31 6.59 -5.19 5.36
CA ALA A 31 5.27 -5.73 5.06
C ALA A 31 4.35 -4.64 4.49
N TRP A 32 3.35 -5.06 3.72
CA TRP A 32 2.29 -4.20 3.22
C TRP A 32 0.94 -4.87 3.47
N ALA A 33 -0.11 -4.06 3.58
CA ALA A 33 -1.48 -4.54 3.69
C ALA A 33 -2.45 -3.66 2.88
N ALA A 34 -3.48 -4.30 2.32
CA ALA A 34 -4.55 -3.65 1.59
C ALA A 34 -5.90 -4.25 1.98
N LEU A 35 -6.89 -3.39 2.26
CA LEU A 35 -8.27 -3.78 2.55
C LEU A 35 -9.18 -3.20 1.46
N LEU A 36 -9.86 -4.10 0.75
CA LEU A 36 -10.88 -3.76 -0.24
C LEU A 36 -12.27 -3.95 0.36
N ILE A 37 -13.14 -2.97 0.19
CA ILE A 37 -14.52 -3.02 0.66
C ILE A 37 -15.46 -2.65 -0.50
N TYR A 38 -16.49 -3.48 -0.72
CA TYR A 38 -17.56 -3.21 -1.69
C TYR A 38 -18.90 -3.77 -1.21
N GLY A 39 -19.83 -2.87 -0.87
CA GLY A 39 -21.07 -3.25 -0.21
C GLY A 39 -20.78 -3.94 1.13
N ASP A 40 -21.29 -5.14 1.33
CA ASP A 40 -21.06 -5.95 2.54
C ASP A 40 -19.86 -6.90 2.41
N HIS A 41 -19.09 -6.80 1.32
CA HIS A 41 -17.93 -7.66 1.07
C HIS A 41 -16.63 -6.96 1.41
N GLU A 42 -15.80 -7.65 2.17
CA GLU A 42 -14.43 -7.25 2.50
C GLU A 42 -13.42 -8.27 1.99
N LYS A 43 -12.26 -7.78 1.58
CA LYS A 43 -11.12 -8.61 1.22
C LYS A 43 -9.83 -7.97 1.71
N MET A 44 -9.14 -8.68 2.60
CA MET A 44 -7.81 -8.31 3.09
C MET A 44 -6.71 -9.00 2.27
N LEU A 45 -5.65 -8.26 1.97
CA LEU A 45 -4.44 -8.70 1.30
C LEU A 45 -3.25 -8.23 2.11
N SER A 46 -2.24 -9.07 2.25
CA SER A 46 -0.98 -8.70 2.89
C SER A 46 0.13 -9.60 2.41
N ASP A 47 1.35 -9.07 2.33
CA ASP A 47 2.55 -9.87 2.11
C ASP A 47 3.76 -9.19 2.76
N GLY A 48 4.88 -9.90 2.81
CA GLY A 48 6.14 -9.43 3.38
C GLY A 48 7.31 -9.62 2.43
N ASP A 49 8.30 -8.75 2.55
CA ASP A 49 9.59 -8.88 1.87
C ASP A 49 10.72 -8.44 2.82
N TYR A 50 11.96 -8.68 2.41
CA TYR A 50 13.14 -8.21 3.10
C TYR A 50 13.82 -7.08 2.33
N GLY A 51 14.44 -6.16 3.06
CA GLY A 51 15.26 -5.11 2.45
C GLY A 51 14.49 -4.04 1.68
N ARG A 52 13.19 -3.85 1.96
CA ARG A 52 12.38 -2.79 1.35
C ARG A 52 12.21 -1.57 2.25
N THR A 53 12.09 -0.41 1.63
CA THR A 53 11.78 0.86 2.30
C THR A 53 10.30 0.97 2.64
N ASN A 54 9.94 1.92 3.52
CA ASN A 54 8.54 2.21 3.84
C ASN A 54 7.74 2.57 2.58
N ASN A 55 8.23 3.56 1.83
CA ASN A 55 7.58 4.03 0.60
C ASN A 55 7.37 2.90 -0.42
N TYR A 56 8.31 1.96 -0.53
CA TYR A 56 8.14 0.80 -1.41
C TYR A 56 6.93 -0.04 -0.97
N MET A 57 6.80 -0.32 0.32
CA MET A 57 5.68 -1.11 0.84
C MET A 57 4.35 -0.37 0.76
N GLU A 58 4.32 0.93 1.02
CA GLU A 58 3.11 1.76 0.89
C GLU A 58 2.58 1.74 -0.56
N ILE A 59 3.46 1.92 -1.55
CA ILE A 59 3.07 1.80 -2.97
C ILE A 59 2.65 0.38 -3.31
N MET A 60 3.35 -0.62 -2.79
CA MET A 60 3.05 -2.02 -3.07
C MET A 60 1.64 -2.38 -2.60
N ALA A 61 1.21 -1.89 -1.43
CA ALA A 61 -0.17 -2.05 -0.95
C ALA A 61 -1.20 -1.55 -1.97
N VAL A 62 -1.01 -0.35 -2.51
CA VAL A 62 -1.89 0.23 -3.55
C VAL A 62 -1.90 -0.64 -4.80
N ILE A 63 -0.72 -1.00 -5.31
CA ILE A 63 -0.59 -1.82 -6.53
C ILE A 63 -1.31 -3.16 -6.35
N GLN A 64 -1.10 -3.85 -5.23
CA GLN A 64 -1.66 -5.17 -5.00
C GLN A 64 -3.17 -5.11 -4.73
N GLY A 65 -3.65 -4.08 -4.04
CA GLY A 65 -5.08 -3.79 -3.89
C GLY A 65 -5.76 -3.60 -5.24
N LEU A 66 -5.20 -2.75 -6.11
CA LEU A 66 -5.75 -2.50 -7.45
C LEU A 66 -5.67 -3.74 -8.37
N LYS A 67 -4.58 -4.51 -8.31
CA LYS A 67 -4.43 -5.77 -9.08
C LYS A 67 -5.44 -6.85 -8.69
N ALA A 68 -5.95 -6.81 -7.46
CA ALA A 68 -6.92 -7.79 -6.98
C ALA A 68 -8.35 -7.51 -7.47
N LEU A 69 -8.60 -6.36 -8.10
CA LEU A 69 -9.89 -6.00 -8.67
C LEU A 69 -10.17 -6.84 -9.92
N LYS A 70 -11.38 -7.40 -9.98
CA LYS A 70 -11.85 -8.19 -11.13
C LYS A 70 -12.52 -7.34 -12.22
N ARG A 71 -12.85 -6.10 -11.88
CA ARG A 71 -13.56 -5.13 -12.72
C ARG A 71 -12.82 -3.80 -12.65
N THR A 72 -12.68 -3.16 -13.79
CA THR A 72 -11.98 -1.87 -13.94
C THR A 72 -12.93 -0.72 -14.23
N ASP A 73 -14.23 -0.98 -14.32
CA ASP A 73 -15.27 -0.01 -14.62
C ASP A 73 -15.95 0.57 -13.36
N ILE A 74 -15.58 0.08 -12.18
CA ILE A 74 -16.06 0.60 -10.90
C ILE A 74 -15.01 1.57 -10.35
N PRO A 75 -15.38 2.81 -9.98
CA PRO A 75 -14.48 3.75 -9.33
C PRO A 75 -13.87 3.18 -8.06
N VAL A 76 -12.62 3.56 -7.76
CA VAL A 76 -11.90 3.11 -6.56
C VAL A 76 -11.45 4.32 -5.76
N ASP A 77 -11.88 4.40 -4.51
CA ASP A 77 -11.45 5.41 -3.56
C ASP A 77 -10.28 4.85 -2.74
N VAL A 78 -9.08 5.36 -3.00
CA VAL A 78 -7.86 4.92 -2.31
C VAL A 78 -7.59 5.81 -1.10
N TYR A 79 -7.51 5.19 0.06
CA TYR A 79 -7.15 5.82 1.32
C TYR A 79 -5.76 5.34 1.77
N SER A 80 -4.87 6.29 1.99
CA SER A 80 -3.53 6.09 2.52
C SER A 80 -3.14 7.30 3.36
N ASP A 81 -2.41 7.09 4.45
CA ASP A 81 -1.77 8.16 5.22
C ASP A 81 -0.39 8.53 4.65
N SER A 82 0.12 7.77 3.68
CA SER A 82 1.38 8.06 3.00
C SER A 82 1.25 9.25 2.07
N ALA A 83 1.88 10.36 2.45
CA ALA A 83 2.07 11.50 1.54
C ALA A 83 2.79 11.09 0.25
N TYR A 84 3.65 10.05 0.29
CA TYR A 84 4.35 9.57 -0.89
C TYR A 84 3.36 8.97 -1.92
N VAL A 85 2.42 8.14 -1.46
CA VAL A 85 1.33 7.57 -2.27
C VAL A 85 0.39 8.67 -2.79
N ILE A 86 -0.06 9.56 -1.91
CA ILE A 86 -1.01 10.61 -2.28
C ILE A 86 -0.40 11.56 -3.31
N ASN A 87 0.86 11.97 -3.11
CA ASN A 87 1.53 12.88 -4.03
C ASN A 87 1.83 12.25 -5.39
N THR A 88 2.21 10.97 -5.46
CA THR A 88 2.41 10.29 -6.76
C THR A 88 1.13 10.33 -7.61
N MET A 89 -0.04 10.13 -7.00
CA MET A 89 -1.32 10.17 -7.71
C MET A 89 -1.79 11.58 -8.06
N GLN A 90 -1.65 12.54 -7.14
CA GLN A 90 -2.18 13.90 -7.32
C GLN A 90 -1.26 14.79 -8.15
N GLN A 91 0.06 14.65 -7.98
CA GLN A 91 1.06 15.48 -8.64
C GLN A 91 1.61 14.87 -9.93
N ARG A 92 1.24 13.61 -10.24
CA ARG A 92 1.61 12.90 -11.47
C ARG A 92 3.12 12.80 -11.67
N TRP A 93 3.82 12.41 -10.60
CA TRP A 93 5.25 12.11 -10.63
C TRP A 93 5.57 10.84 -11.45
#